data_AF-A0A914YRI6-F1
#
_entry.id   AF-A0A914YRI6-F1
#
_cell.length_a   1.000
_cell.length_b   1.000
_cell.length_c   1.000
_cell.angle_alpha   90.00
_cell.angle_beta   90.00
_cell.angle_gamma   90.00
#
_symmetry.space_group_name_H-M   'P 1'
#
loop_
_entity.id
_entity.type
_entity.pdbx_description
1 polymer ?
#
loop_
_entity_poly.entity_id
_entity_poly.type
_entity_poly.pdbx_seq_one_letter_code
_entity_poly.pdbx_strand_id
1 'polypeptide(L)'
;MMITLSHRLKLLAIFLFGFGFFYLIAFVDLLTPIEDFSPISFADDPILMVLNSTFPSDLNTNETTNSSVTAAIFSPLGSFESQNHSLPYCPVTPPNLIGPIKVWLDTPSISDINKLYPDLENGGHGHPTDCKARHKVAIIVPYRDRQIQLQILLHNLHAFLQKQQIDYSIFIVEQIANQTFNRAKLMNIGFIEALKLYNWQCFIFHDVDLLPEDDRNLYTCPEQPRHMSVLIDKFKYQLPYNSLFGGISALTRQQLEKINGFSNDYWGWGGEDDDLSTRVSINGYKITRYPGEIAKYKMIKHKQEKSNPVNK
;
A
#
# COMPACT_ATOMS: atom_id res chain seq x y z
N MET A 1 -7.86 -26.73 -21.68
CA MET A 1 -9.13 -27.00 -20.99
C MET A 1 -9.50 -25.71 -20.29
N MET A 2 -10.52 -24.99 -20.79
CA MET A 2 -11.02 -23.76 -20.19
C MET A 2 -11.55 -24.08 -18.78
N ILE A 3 -11.06 -23.37 -17.78
CA ILE A 3 -11.57 -23.47 -16.40
C ILE A 3 -12.04 -22.09 -15.98
N THR A 4 -13.30 -22.06 -15.58
CA THR A 4 -14.11 -20.95 -15.11
C THR A 4 -13.56 -20.31 -13.84
N LEU A 5 -13.53 -18.96 -13.80
CA LEU A 5 -13.27 -18.16 -12.61
C LEU A 5 -14.24 -18.56 -11.48
N SER A 6 -13.72 -19.17 -10.43
CA SER A 6 -14.46 -19.35 -9.18
C SER A 6 -14.37 -18.05 -8.37
N HIS A 7 -15.48 -17.33 -8.33
CA HIS A 7 -15.76 -16.23 -7.42
C HIS A 7 -15.36 -16.58 -5.98
N ARG A 8 -14.31 -15.94 -5.41
CA ARG A 8 -14.22 -15.68 -3.95
C ARG A 8 -13.03 -14.84 -3.43
N LEU A 9 -12.39 -13.99 -4.23
CA LEU A 9 -11.72 -12.81 -3.65
C LEU A 9 -12.75 -11.69 -3.58
N LYS A 10 -13.61 -11.69 -2.55
CA LYS A 10 -14.46 -10.54 -2.29
C LYS A 10 -13.60 -9.49 -1.61
N LEU A 11 -13.20 -8.47 -2.36
CA LEU A 11 -12.78 -7.20 -1.79
C LEU A 11 -13.97 -6.67 -1.00
N LEU A 12 -13.99 -6.95 0.30
CA LEU A 12 -14.91 -6.26 1.18
C LEU A 12 -14.19 -4.96 1.53
N ALA A 13 -14.30 -3.95 0.67
CA ALA A 13 -14.02 -2.58 1.08
C ALA A 13 -15.13 -2.19 2.06
N ILE A 14 -15.00 -2.60 3.33
CA ILE A 14 -15.90 -2.11 4.37
C ILE A 14 -15.44 -0.68 4.65
N PHE A 15 -16.20 0.30 4.16
CA PHE A 15 -16.31 1.55 4.90
C PHE A 15 -16.88 1.17 6.26
N LEU A 16 -16.02 1.04 7.28
CA LEU A 16 -16.47 0.77 8.64
C LEU A 16 -17.31 1.99 9.06
N PHE A 17 -18.62 1.91 8.85
CA PHE A 17 -19.60 2.81 9.45
C PHE A 17 -19.47 2.65 10.97
N GLY A 18 -18.64 3.51 11.55
CA GLY A 18 -18.15 3.46 12.92
C GLY A 18 -16.86 4.27 13.11
N PHE A 19 -16.08 4.45 12.04
CA PHE A 19 -14.91 5.32 11.99
C PHE A 19 -15.12 6.30 10.83
N GLY A 20 -15.09 7.61 11.10
CA GLY A 20 -15.14 8.62 10.06
C GLY A 20 -14.18 8.27 8.92
N PHE A 21 -14.68 8.41 7.70
CA PHE A 21 -14.14 8.03 6.38
C PHE A 21 -12.61 8.22 6.20
N PHE A 22 -12.09 7.68 5.08
CA PHE A 22 -10.81 8.03 4.42
C PHE A 22 -9.67 6.99 4.36
N TYR A 23 -9.79 5.73 4.80
CA TYR A 23 -8.76 4.71 4.49
C TYR A 23 -9.33 3.52 3.72
N LEU A 24 -8.62 3.11 2.66
CA LEU A 24 -8.94 1.88 1.98
C LEU A 24 -8.36 0.71 2.79
N ILE A 25 -9.26 -0.03 3.45
CA ILE A 25 -8.93 -1.28 4.12
C ILE A 25 -9.42 -2.40 3.21
N ALA A 26 -8.48 -3.15 2.63
CA ALA A 26 -8.79 -4.36 1.88
C ALA A 26 -8.75 -5.55 2.83
N PHE A 27 -9.91 -6.18 3.08
CA PHE A 27 -9.98 -7.45 3.81
C PHE A 27 -9.73 -8.61 2.86
N VAL A 28 -8.75 -9.46 3.18
CA VAL A 28 -8.35 -10.58 2.33
C VAL A 28 -8.53 -11.91 3.04
N ASP A 29 -9.38 -12.78 2.49
CA ASP A 29 -9.39 -14.20 2.82
C ASP A 29 -8.34 -14.92 1.96
N LEU A 30 -7.27 -15.42 2.59
CA LEU A 30 -6.09 -15.95 1.91
C LEU A 30 -6.28 -17.35 1.29
N LEU A 31 -7.49 -17.92 1.34
CA LEU A 31 -7.83 -19.23 0.78
C LEU A 31 -7.93 -19.24 -0.76
N THR A 32 -7.89 -18.09 -1.43
CA THR A 32 -7.82 -18.04 -2.89
C THR A 32 -6.37 -18.03 -3.39
N PRO A 33 -6.02 -18.86 -4.39
CA PRO A 33 -4.76 -18.74 -5.11
C PRO A 33 -4.64 -17.35 -5.75
N ILE A 34 -3.48 -16.71 -5.59
CA ILE A 34 -3.10 -15.57 -6.43
C ILE A 34 -2.38 -16.21 -7.62
N GLU A 35 -2.98 -16.20 -8.81
CA GLU A 35 -2.27 -16.67 -10.00
C GLU A 35 -1.16 -15.70 -10.38
N ASP A 36 -0.08 -16.23 -10.97
CA ASP A 36 1.14 -15.50 -11.34
C ASP A 36 0.86 -14.24 -12.16
N PHE A 37 1.75 -13.25 -12.05
CA PHE A 37 1.70 -11.98 -12.76
C PHE A 37 1.89 -12.20 -14.27
N SER A 38 0.83 -12.60 -14.97
CA SER A 38 0.79 -12.55 -16.43
C SER A 38 0.68 -11.08 -16.90
N PRO A 39 1.34 -10.69 -18.00
CA PRO A 39 1.26 -9.33 -18.50
C PRO A 39 -0.18 -9.03 -18.94
N ILE A 40 -0.84 -8.13 -18.22
CA ILE A 40 -2.17 -7.62 -18.61
C ILE A 40 -1.98 -6.79 -19.88
N SER A 41 -2.26 -7.40 -21.02
CA SER A 41 -2.50 -6.69 -22.28
C SER A 41 -3.85 -6.00 -22.17
N PHE A 42 -3.86 -4.67 -22.25
CA PHE A 42 -5.07 -3.83 -22.17
C PHE A 42 -6.02 -3.97 -23.38
N ALA A 43 -5.71 -4.85 -24.35
CA ALA A 43 -6.47 -4.94 -25.59
C ALA A 43 -7.64 -5.94 -25.55
N ASP A 44 -7.65 -6.90 -24.63
CA ASP A 44 -8.65 -7.99 -24.61
C ASP A 44 -9.24 -8.19 -23.19
N ASP A 45 -9.95 -7.18 -22.68
CA ASP A 45 -10.71 -7.31 -21.43
C ASP A 45 -12.15 -7.78 -21.70
N PRO A 46 -12.52 -9.04 -21.37
CA PRO A 46 -13.89 -9.54 -21.52
C PRO A 46 -14.91 -8.88 -20.57
N ILE A 47 -14.47 -8.04 -19.60
CA ILE A 47 -15.37 -7.34 -18.67
C ILE A 47 -16.11 -6.18 -19.36
N LEU A 48 -15.46 -5.49 -20.31
CA LEU A 48 -16.08 -4.40 -21.09
C LEU A 48 -17.21 -4.90 -22.01
N MET A 49 -17.12 -6.15 -22.46
CA MET A 49 -18.14 -6.77 -23.32
C MET A 49 -19.37 -7.23 -22.52
N VAL A 50 -19.18 -7.66 -21.27
CA VAL A 50 -20.27 -8.08 -20.38
C VAL A 50 -21.08 -6.86 -19.90
N LEU A 51 -20.42 -5.75 -19.55
CA LEU A 51 -21.09 -4.54 -19.03
C LEU A 51 -22.02 -3.86 -20.06
N ASN A 52 -21.76 -4.01 -21.36
CA ASN A 52 -22.66 -3.52 -22.41
C ASN A 52 -23.83 -4.46 -22.73
N SER A 53 -23.81 -5.70 -22.23
CA SER A 53 -24.83 -6.72 -22.54
C SER A 53 -25.91 -6.88 -21.45
N THR A 54 -25.72 -6.30 -20.26
CA THR A 54 -26.59 -6.47 -19.08
C THR A 54 -27.48 -5.28 -18.74
N PHE A 55 -27.63 -4.31 -19.65
CA PHE A 55 -28.70 -3.32 -19.54
C PHE A 55 -29.87 -3.66 -20.48
N PRO A 56 -30.92 -4.36 -20.02
CA PRO A 56 -32.23 -4.22 -20.62
C PRO A 56 -32.79 -2.85 -20.20
N SER A 57 -33.08 -2.02 -21.19
CA SER A 57 -34.16 -1.04 -21.11
C SER A 57 -35.44 -1.78 -20.77
N ASP A 58 -35.95 -1.61 -19.54
CA ASP A 58 -37.38 -1.52 -19.20
C ASP A 58 -37.59 -1.78 -17.70
N LEU A 59 -37.77 -0.69 -16.95
CA LEU A 59 -38.31 -0.71 -15.59
C LEU A 59 -39.83 -0.81 -15.68
N ASN A 60 -40.40 -1.92 -15.22
CA ASN A 60 -41.80 -1.96 -14.84
C ASN A 60 -41.94 -2.53 -13.42
N THR A 61 -42.45 -1.69 -12.53
CA THR A 61 -42.68 -1.94 -11.11
C THR A 61 -43.89 -2.82 -10.90
N ASN A 62 -43.77 -3.85 -10.05
CA ASN A 62 -44.76 -4.27 -9.04
C ASN A 62 -44.33 -5.61 -8.42
N GLU A 63 -43.97 -5.62 -7.13
CA GLU A 63 -44.64 -6.41 -6.10
C GLU A 63 -43.89 -6.38 -4.77
N THR A 64 -44.67 -6.16 -3.73
CA THR A 64 -44.37 -6.06 -2.29
C THR A 64 -44.00 -7.40 -1.66
N THR A 65 -42.91 -7.46 -0.89
CA THR A 65 -42.87 -8.15 0.42
C THR A 65 -41.81 -7.51 1.34
N ASN A 66 -42.22 -7.23 2.58
CA ASN A 66 -41.40 -6.61 3.62
C ASN A 66 -40.33 -7.59 4.15
N SER A 67 -39.07 -7.23 3.94
CA SER A 67 -37.95 -7.61 4.80
C SER A 67 -37.03 -6.40 4.88
N SER A 68 -37.01 -5.77 6.05
CA SER A 68 -36.11 -4.66 6.36
C SER A 68 -34.68 -5.16 6.49
N VAL A 69 -34.06 -5.43 5.35
CA VAL A 69 -32.61 -5.40 5.20
C VAL A 69 -32.38 -4.32 4.17
N THR A 70 -32.08 -3.11 4.63
CA THR A 70 -31.50 -2.08 3.77
C THR A 70 -30.21 -2.66 3.22
N ALA A 71 -30.29 -3.25 2.02
CA ALA A 71 -29.15 -3.54 1.19
C ALA A 71 -28.44 -2.20 1.00
N ALA A 72 -27.37 -1.97 1.76
CA ALA A 72 -26.51 -0.82 1.58
C ALA A 72 -26.09 -0.85 0.12
N ILE A 73 -26.49 0.18 -0.62
CA ILE A 73 -26.15 0.38 -2.02
C ILE A 73 -24.62 0.48 -2.06
N PHE A 74 -23.98 -0.62 -2.46
CA PHE A 74 -22.53 -0.71 -2.60
C PHE A 74 -22.18 0.16 -3.81
N SER A 75 -21.75 1.39 -3.56
CA SER A 75 -21.15 2.20 -4.62
C SER A 75 -19.82 1.54 -4.97
N PRO A 76 -19.54 1.20 -6.24
CA PRO A 76 -18.22 0.77 -6.66
C PRO A 76 -17.23 1.83 -6.22
N LEU A 77 -16.10 1.44 -5.63
CA LEU A 77 -15.03 2.39 -5.33
C LEU A 77 -14.67 3.10 -6.63
N GLY A 78 -14.90 4.41 -6.69
CA GLY A 78 -14.50 5.22 -7.84
C GLY A 78 -12.98 5.15 -7.99
N SER A 79 -12.50 5.17 -9.22
CA SER A 79 -11.06 5.39 -9.47
C SER A 79 -10.64 6.72 -8.88
N PHE A 80 -9.43 6.79 -8.32
CA PHE A 80 -8.85 8.05 -7.85
C PHE A 80 -8.76 9.06 -8.99
N GLU A 81 -9.00 10.34 -8.69
CA GLU A 81 -8.98 11.39 -9.71
C GLU A 81 -7.55 11.78 -10.08
N SER A 82 -7.36 12.19 -11.34
CA SER A 82 -6.07 12.68 -11.81
C SER A 82 -5.95 14.17 -11.61
N GLN A 83 -4.79 14.62 -11.12
CA GLN A 83 -4.50 16.05 -11.02
C GLN A 83 -4.66 16.77 -12.36
N ASN A 84 -5.06 18.04 -12.29
CA ASN A 84 -5.24 18.89 -13.46
C ASN A 84 -3.95 18.98 -14.30
N HIS A 85 -4.06 18.63 -15.59
CA HIS A 85 -2.94 18.61 -16.52
C HIS A 85 -2.35 19.99 -16.85
N SER A 86 -3.06 21.09 -16.53
CA SER A 86 -2.61 22.46 -16.77
C SER A 86 -1.64 23.01 -15.72
N LEU A 87 -1.52 22.36 -14.55
CA LEU A 87 -0.59 22.78 -13.51
C LEU A 87 0.87 22.49 -13.91
N PRO A 88 1.82 23.38 -13.56
CA PRO A 88 3.24 23.08 -13.73
C PRO A 88 3.64 21.91 -12.82
N TYR A 89 4.65 21.15 -13.23
CA TYR A 89 5.20 20.10 -12.38
C TYR A 89 5.82 20.69 -11.11
N CYS A 90 5.63 20.00 -9.98
CA CYS A 90 6.33 20.29 -8.73
C CYS A 90 7.86 20.29 -8.94
N PRO A 91 8.65 21.01 -8.13
CA PRO A 91 10.10 20.97 -8.22
C PRO A 91 10.64 19.55 -8.03
N VAL A 92 11.81 19.26 -8.62
CA VAL A 92 12.44 17.92 -8.51
C VAL A 92 12.81 17.61 -7.05
N THR A 93 13.26 18.63 -6.33
CA THR A 93 13.48 18.56 -4.88
C THR A 93 12.37 19.38 -4.21
N PRO A 94 11.53 18.76 -3.36
CA PRO A 94 10.51 19.50 -2.62
C PRO A 94 11.14 20.63 -1.79
N PRO A 95 10.58 21.84 -1.80
CA PRO A 95 11.27 23.04 -1.30
C PRO A 95 11.27 23.13 0.23
N ASN A 96 10.38 22.41 0.90
CA ASN A 96 10.11 22.55 2.34
C ASN A 96 10.70 21.40 3.18
N LEU A 97 11.65 20.64 2.63
CA LEU A 97 12.35 19.59 3.37
C LEU A 97 13.37 20.22 4.32
N ILE A 98 13.38 19.76 5.57
CA ILE A 98 14.24 20.30 6.63
C ILE A 98 15.31 19.31 7.12
N GLY A 99 15.27 18.07 6.64
CA GLY A 99 16.17 17.01 7.06
C GLY A 99 15.65 16.27 8.29
N PRO A 100 16.44 16.13 9.37
CA PRO A 100 16.03 15.40 10.55
C PRO A 100 14.72 15.94 11.14
N ILE A 101 13.75 15.05 11.34
CA ILE A 101 12.44 15.35 11.90
C ILE A 101 12.20 14.55 13.18
N LYS A 102 11.40 15.11 14.09
CA LYS A 102 10.93 14.39 15.26
C LYS A 102 9.70 13.58 14.87
N VAL A 103 9.73 12.28 15.19
CA VAL A 103 8.55 11.41 15.07
C VAL A 103 7.60 11.60 16.26
N TRP A 104 6.31 11.57 15.97
CA TRP A 104 5.24 11.62 16.95
C TRP A 104 4.86 10.21 17.39
N LEU A 105 4.63 10.01 18.70
CA LEU A 105 4.27 8.71 19.28
C LEU A 105 2.93 8.76 20.03
N ASP A 106 2.24 9.90 19.99
CA ASP A 106 0.85 10.01 20.40
C ASP A 106 -0.06 9.24 19.43
N THR A 107 -1.21 8.84 19.96
CA THR A 107 -2.17 7.97 19.28
C THR A 107 -3.46 8.75 19.01
N PRO A 108 -3.45 9.73 18.08
CA PRO A 108 -4.65 10.48 17.79
C PRO A 108 -5.74 9.54 17.26
N SER A 109 -6.99 9.87 17.57
CA SER A 109 -8.12 9.13 16.99
C SER A 109 -8.14 9.35 15.47
N ILE A 110 -8.74 8.43 14.71
CA ILE A 110 -8.91 8.61 13.26
C ILE A 110 -9.67 9.91 12.95
N SER A 111 -10.65 10.28 13.79
CA SER A 111 -11.36 11.54 13.64
C SER A 111 -10.45 12.76 13.80
N ASP A 112 -9.44 12.69 14.66
CA ASP A 112 -8.51 13.80 14.85
C ASP A 112 -7.48 13.86 13.73
N ILE A 113 -7.02 12.71 13.23
CA ILE A 113 -6.20 12.62 12.01
C ILE A 113 -6.93 13.27 10.83
N ASN A 114 -8.22 12.98 10.64
CA ASN A 114 -9.01 13.57 9.57
C ASN A 114 -9.13 15.10 9.69
N LYS A 115 -9.18 15.65 10.92
CA LYS A 115 -9.18 17.10 11.14
C LYS A 115 -7.82 17.73 10.86
N LEU A 116 -6.73 17.00 11.10
CA LEU A 116 -5.37 17.47 10.86
C LEU A 116 -5.04 17.54 9.36
N TYR A 117 -5.66 16.68 8.55
CA TYR A 117 -5.40 16.58 7.12
C TYR A 117 -6.70 16.72 6.30
N PRO A 118 -7.36 17.89 6.33
CA PRO A 118 -8.65 18.11 5.67
C PRO A 118 -8.59 18.04 4.14
N ASP A 119 -7.39 18.18 3.56
CA ASP A 119 -7.16 18.15 2.12
C ASP A 119 -6.98 16.72 1.57
N LEU A 120 -7.08 15.69 2.41
CA LEU A 120 -7.07 14.30 1.94
C LEU A 120 -8.41 13.94 1.32
N GLU A 121 -8.36 13.37 0.12
CA GLU A 121 -9.52 12.83 -0.57
C GLU A 121 -9.88 11.43 -0.06
N ASN A 122 -11.05 10.94 -0.49
CA ASN A 122 -11.54 9.59 -0.20
C ASN A 122 -10.46 8.53 -0.44
N GLY A 123 -10.29 7.60 0.50
CA GLY A 123 -9.25 6.58 0.44
C GLY A 123 -7.85 7.08 0.82
N GLY A 124 -7.73 8.28 1.39
CA GLY A 124 -6.49 8.79 1.97
C GLY A 124 -5.54 9.26 0.87
N HIS A 125 -6.11 9.65 -0.27
CA HIS A 125 -5.40 10.14 -1.43
C HIS A 125 -5.02 11.59 -1.19
N GLY A 126 -3.72 11.87 -1.20
CA GLY A 126 -3.17 13.21 -1.04
C GLY A 126 -2.30 13.56 -2.22
N HIS A 127 -2.44 14.79 -2.72
CA HIS A 127 -1.57 15.35 -3.73
C HIS A 127 -1.44 16.87 -3.55
N PRO A 128 -0.36 17.51 -4.04
CA PRO A 128 -0.25 18.97 -4.04
C PRO A 128 -1.39 19.63 -4.83
N THR A 129 -1.84 20.81 -4.41
CA THR A 129 -2.90 21.57 -5.09
C THR A 129 -2.35 22.67 -6.01
N ASP A 130 -1.13 23.11 -5.74
CA ASP A 130 -0.43 24.21 -6.41
C ASP A 130 0.47 23.74 -7.57
N CYS A 131 0.78 22.44 -7.63
CA CYS A 131 1.60 21.85 -8.67
C CYS A 131 1.21 20.41 -8.98
N LYS A 132 1.60 19.93 -10.16
CA LYS A 132 1.42 18.54 -10.57
C LYS A 132 2.55 17.67 -10.01
N ALA A 133 2.22 16.68 -9.18
CA ALA A 133 3.17 15.73 -8.63
C ALA A 133 3.92 14.99 -9.75
N ARG A 134 5.21 14.75 -9.53
CA ARG A 134 6.04 13.98 -10.46
C ARG A 134 5.90 12.47 -10.28
N HIS A 135 5.48 12.05 -9.09
CA HIS A 135 5.46 10.65 -8.68
C HIS A 135 4.09 10.31 -8.12
N LYS A 136 3.50 9.24 -8.69
CA LYS A 136 2.29 8.59 -8.19
C LYS A 136 2.66 7.35 -7.41
N VAL A 137 2.42 7.37 -6.10
CA VAL A 137 2.98 6.43 -5.14
C VAL A 137 1.88 5.72 -4.34
N ALA A 138 1.80 4.40 -4.47
CA ALA A 138 0.97 3.57 -3.58
C ALA A 138 1.83 3.10 -2.40
N ILE A 139 1.41 3.40 -1.17
CA ILE A 139 2.04 2.89 0.04
C ILE A 139 1.25 1.68 0.51
N ILE A 140 1.84 0.49 0.44
CA ILE A 140 1.20 -0.77 0.80
C ILE A 140 1.63 -1.19 2.20
N VAL A 141 0.67 -1.26 3.12
CA VAL A 141 0.90 -1.60 4.53
C VAL A 141 0.21 -2.92 4.85
N PRO A 142 0.93 -4.05 4.97
CA PRO A 142 0.37 -5.30 5.45
C PRO A 142 0.00 -5.15 6.94
N TYR A 143 -1.22 -5.56 7.31
CA TYR A 143 -1.81 -5.18 8.59
C TYR A 143 -2.62 -6.32 9.23
N ARG A 144 -2.54 -6.39 10.57
CA ARG A 144 -3.47 -7.13 11.44
C ARG A 144 -3.23 -6.75 12.90
N ASP A 145 -4.30 -6.47 13.67
CA ASP A 145 -4.26 -6.28 15.13
C ASP A 145 -3.18 -5.30 15.65
N ARG A 146 -2.98 -4.18 14.93
CA ARG A 146 -1.93 -3.17 15.23
C ARG A 146 -2.48 -1.74 15.24
N GLN A 147 -3.68 -1.56 15.79
CA GLN A 147 -4.43 -0.29 15.72
C GLN A 147 -3.64 0.92 16.24
N ILE A 148 -2.92 0.75 17.36
CA ILE A 148 -2.10 1.80 17.96
C ILE A 148 -0.96 2.20 17.02
N GLN A 149 -0.26 1.22 16.44
CA GLN A 149 0.82 1.46 15.49
C GLN A 149 0.29 2.14 14.23
N LEU A 150 -0.87 1.70 13.74
CA LEU A 150 -1.50 2.29 12.56
C LEU A 150 -1.87 3.77 12.78
N GLN A 151 -2.45 4.12 13.93
CA GLN A 151 -2.78 5.52 14.25
C GLN A 151 -1.53 6.41 14.30
N ILE A 152 -0.47 5.92 14.95
CA ILE A 152 0.82 6.63 14.99
C ILE A 152 1.39 6.77 13.57
N LEU A 153 1.37 5.69 12.78
CA LEU A 153 1.87 5.68 11.40
C LEU A 153 1.16 6.72 10.56
N LEU A 154 -0.17 6.69 10.52
CA LEU A 154 -0.99 7.60 9.72
C LEU A 154 -0.75 9.05 10.13
N HIS A 155 -0.67 9.31 11.44
CA HIS A 155 -0.38 10.66 11.95
C HIS A 155 0.96 11.20 11.44
N ASN A 156 2.01 10.38 11.43
CA ASN A 156 3.33 10.80 10.95
C ASN A 156 3.41 10.84 9.41
N LEU A 157 2.87 9.82 8.75
CA LEU A 157 3.14 9.58 7.33
C LEU A 157 2.39 10.57 6.44
N HIS A 158 1.19 11.03 6.80
CA HIS A 158 0.51 12.06 6.02
C HIS A 158 1.27 13.39 5.99
N ALA A 159 1.67 13.90 7.16
CA ALA A 159 2.51 15.11 7.23
C ALA A 159 3.83 14.94 6.48
N PHE A 160 4.43 13.75 6.55
CA PHE A 160 5.68 13.43 5.87
C PHE A 160 5.51 13.45 4.34
N LEU A 161 4.52 12.74 3.81
CA LEU A 161 4.33 12.58 2.36
C LEU A 161 3.82 13.86 1.69
N GLN A 162 2.95 14.64 2.36
CA GLN A 162 2.49 15.93 1.82
C GLN A 162 3.65 16.92 1.62
N LYS A 163 4.63 16.96 2.54
CA LYS A 163 5.84 17.78 2.39
C LYS A 163 6.69 17.40 1.18
N GLN A 164 6.61 16.14 0.74
CA GLN A 164 7.36 15.63 -0.40
C GLN A 164 6.68 15.93 -1.75
N GLN A 165 5.50 16.57 -1.76
CA GLN A 165 4.77 16.96 -2.97
C GLN A 165 4.56 15.79 -3.96
N ILE A 166 4.26 14.60 -3.42
CA ILE A 166 3.90 13.41 -4.20
C ILE A 166 2.38 13.25 -4.25
N ASP A 167 1.91 12.52 -5.27
CA ASP A 167 0.54 12.04 -5.38
C ASP A 167 0.53 10.62 -4.80
N TYR A 168 -0.17 10.42 -3.69
CA TYR A 168 -0.06 9.18 -2.93
C TYR A 168 -1.36 8.73 -2.28
N SER A 169 -1.49 7.43 -2.03
CA SER A 169 -2.50 6.86 -1.14
C SER A 169 -1.89 5.75 -0.29
N ILE A 170 -2.42 5.56 0.92
CA ILE A 170 -1.98 4.53 1.87
C ILE A 170 -3.02 3.39 1.89
N PHE A 171 -2.59 2.22 1.43
CA PHE A 171 -3.38 1.01 1.33
C PHE A 171 -3.12 0.12 2.53
N ILE A 172 -4.12 -0.01 3.40
CA ILE A 172 -4.04 -0.92 4.54
C ILE A 172 -4.59 -2.28 4.09
N VAL A 173 -3.72 -3.29 4.03
CA VAL A 173 -4.08 -4.63 3.57
C VAL A 173 -4.25 -5.53 4.79
N GLU A 174 -5.48 -5.69 5.24
CA GLU A 174 -5.81 -6.38 6.47
C GLU A 174 -6.02 -7.88 6.25
N GLN A 175 -5.20 -8.68 6.94
CA GLN A 175 -5.40 -10.12 6.97
C GLN A 175 -6.45 -10.50 8.00
N ILE A 176 -7.39 -11.36 7.61
CA ILE A 176 -8.37 -11.90 8.54
C ILE A 176 -7.72 -12.60 9.75
N ALA A 177 -8.41 -12.55 10.89
CA ALA A 177 -7.97 -13.15 12.13
C ALA A 177 -7.83 -14.69 12.02
N ASN A 178 -7.14 -15.28 13.01
CA ASN A 178 -6.98 -16.74 13.18
C ASN A 178 -6.23 -17.48 12.06
N GLN A 179 -5.45 -16.77 11.23
CA GLN A 179 -4.51 -17.36 10.29
C GLN A 179 -3.06 -16.98 10.65
N THR A 180 -2.07 -17.78 10.23
CA THR A 180 -0.68 -17.35 10.33
C THR A 180 -0.48 -16.10 9.47
N PHE A 181 0.20 -15.07 9.99
CA PHE A 181 0.40 -13.83 9.23
C PHE A 181 1.25 -14.10 7.98
N ASN A 182 0.89 -13.50 6.84
CA ASN A 182 1.65 -13.62 5.59
C ASN A 182 1.91 -12.23 5.01
N ARG A 183 3.00 -11.61 5.48
CA ARG A 183 3.39 -10.24 5.13
C ARG A 183 3.56 -10.06 3.62
N ALA A 184 4.32 -10.94 2.97
CA ALA A 184 4.62 -10.86 1.54
C ALA A 184 3.38 -11.05 0.66
N LYS A 185 2.50 -12.00 1.00
CA LYS A 185 1.24 -12.20 0.26
C LYS A 185 0.34 -10.96 0.34
N LEU A 186 0.24 -10.31 1.50
CA LEU A 186 -0.52 -9.06 1.65
C LEU A 186 0.08 -7.92 0.82
N MET A 187 1.41 -7.85 0.70
CA MET A 187 2.07 -6.88 -0.17
C MET A 187 1.72 -7.09 -1.65
N ASN A 188 1.72 -8.34 -2.12
CA ASN A 188 1.26 -8.67 -3.48
C ASN A 188 -0.21 -8.30 -3.71
N ILE A 189 -1.08 -8.59 -2.74
CA ILE A 189 -2.50 -8.24 -2.83
C ILE A 189 -2.67 -6.71 -2.91
N GLY A 190 -1.97 -5.95 -2.05
CA GLY A 190 -2.01 -4.50 -2.08
C GLY A 190 -1.55 -3.92 -3.42
N PHE A 191 -0.50 -4.48 -4.02
CA PHE A 191 -0.04 -4.09 -5.36
C PHE A 191 -1.14 -4.29 -6.42
N ILE A 192 -1.75 -5.48 -6.46
CA ILE A 192 -2.81 -5.82 -7.44
C ILE A 192 -4.04 -4.93 -7.24
N GLU A 193 -4.50 -4.75 -5.99
CA GLU A 193 -5.71 -3.98 -5.70
C GLU A 193 -5.51 -2.48 -5.94
N ALA A 194 -4.35 -1.93 -5.59
CA ALA A 194 -4.06 -0.52 -5.84
C ALA A 194 -4.10 -0.18 -7.34
N LEU A 195 -3.62 -1.07 -8.21
CA LEU A 195 -3.62 -0.87 -9.67
C LEU A 195 -5.02 -0.79 -10.28
N LYS A 196 -6.05 -1.32 -9.62
CA LYS A 196 -7.45 -1.20 -10.07
C LYS A 196 -8.02 0.20 -9.86
N LEU A 197 -7.39 0.99 -8.99
CA LEU A 197 -7.94 2.25 -8.49
C LEU A 197 -7.21 3.45 -9.07
N TYR A 198 -5.94 3.30 -9.43
CA TYR A 198 -5.16 4.36 -10.05
C TYR A 198 -3.98 3.81 -10.83
N ASN A 199 -3.49 4.61 -11.78
CA ASN A 199 -2.25 4.32 -12.50
C ASN A 199 -1.02 4.69 -11.65
N TRP A 200 -0.81 3.97 -10.55
CA TRP A 200 0.35 4.09 -9.68
C TRP A 200 1.64 3.69 -10.40
N GLN A 201 2.71 4.46 -10.18
CA GLN A 201 4.01 4.26 -10.85
C GLN A 201 5.04 3.63 -9.90
N CYS A 202 4.92 3.97 -8.62
CA CYS A 202 5.82 3.57 -7.56
C CYS A 202 5.04 2.90 -6.44
N PHE A 203 5.61 1.86 -5.86
CA PHE A 203 5.06 1.13 -4.72
C PHE A 203 6.06 1.14 -3.58
N ILE A 204 5.61 1.62 -2.43
CA ILE A 204 6.36 1.58 -1.18
C ILE A 204 5.73 0.51 -0.31
N PHE A 205 6.46 -0.56 -0.04
CA PHE A 205 6.04 -1.61 0.88
C PHE A 205 6.53 -1.24 2.27
N HIS A 206 5.61 -1.14 3.23
CA HIS A 206 5.86 -0.40 4.46
C HIS A 206 5.36 -1.15 5.68
N ASP A 207 6.27 -1.50 6.60
CA ASP A 207 5.90 -2.08 7.89
C ASP A 207 5.23 -1.02 8.78
N VAL A 208 4.06 -1.37 9.34
CA VAL A 208 3.19 -0.45 10.09
C VAL A 208 3.87 0.24 11.29
N ASP A 209 4.98 -0.31 11.77
CA ASP A 209 5.70 0.14 12.96
C ASP A 209 6.98 0.93 12.66
N LEU A 210 7.29 1.27 11.39
CA LEU A 210 8.51 2.01 11.03
C LEU A 210 8.23 3.45 10.60
N LEU A 211 8.74 4.42 11.37
CA LEU A 211 8.58 5.85 11.10
C LEU A 211 9.88 6.48 10.60
N PRO A 212 9.90 7.20 9.47
CA PRO A 212 11.09 7.88 8.97
C PRO A 212 11.47 9.04 9.89
N GLU A 213 12.78 9.20 10.16
CA GLU A 213 13.32 10.26 11.02
C GLU A 213 13.98 11.42 10.23
N ASP A 214 13.92 11.39 8.90
CA ASP A 214 14.47 12.44 8.04
C ASP A 214 13.60 12.62 6.77
N ASP A 215 13.10 13.82 6.52
CA ASP A 215 12.20 14.11 5.40
C ASP A 215 12.89 14.16 4.03
N ARG A 216 14.22 14.13 4.00
CA ARG A 216 15.01 13.95 2.77
C ARG A 216 15.00 12.50 2.27
N ASN A 217 14.48 11.57 3.06
CA ASN A 217 14.23 10.20 2.62
C ASN A 217 12.98 10.16 1.73
N LEU A 218 13.13 10.54 0.46
CA LEU A 218 11.98 10.69 -0.45
C LEU A 218 11.31 9.34 -0.73
N TYR A 219 10.01 9.24 -0.46
CA TYR A 219 9.14 8.09 -0.73
C TYR A 219 8.76 8.05 -2.21
N THR A 220 9.77 7.87 -3.04
CA THR A 220 9.68 7.76 -4.49
C THR A 220 10.59 6.62 -4.95
N CYS A 221 10.33 6.10 -6.15
CA CYS A 221 11.08 4.98 -6.69
C CYS A 221 12.16 5.51 -7.64
N PRO A 222 13.45 5.21 -7.41
CA PRO A 222 14.50 5.48 -8.38
C PRO A 222 14.56 4.35 -9.42
N GLU A 223 15.52 4.43 -10.36
CA GLU A 223 15.71 3.43 -11.42
C GLU A 223 16.02 2.01 -10.91
N GLN A 224 16.56 1.90 -9.70
CA GLN A 224 16.90 0.65 -9.04
C GLN A 224 16.01 0.44 -7.80
N PRO A 225 15.61 -0.78 -7.42
CA PRO A 225 14.90 -1.02 -6.18
C PRO A 225 15.63 -0.39 -4.99
N ARG A 226 14.90 0.27 -4.10
CA ARG A 226 15.49 1.03 -2.99
C ARG A 226 15.10 0.46 -1.63
N HIS A 227 16.08 0.17 -0.80
CA HIS A 227 15.88 -0.10 0.62
C HIS A 227 15.81 1.24 1.35
N MET A 228 14.67 1.51 1.98
CA MET A 228 14.38 2.80 2.60
C MET A 228 14.82 2.80 4.07
N SER A 229 14.50 1.74 4.82
CA SER A 229 14.75 1.62 6.26
C SER A 229 16.13 1.07 6.62
N VAL A 230 17.19 1.80 6.26
CA VAL A 230 18.56 1.32 6.39
C VAL A 230 19.03 1.24 7.84
N LEU A 231 18.83 2.31 8.62
CA LEU A 231 19.28 2.40 10.01
C LEU A 231 18.09 2.51 10.96
N ILE A 232 17.68 1.39 11.56
CA ILE A 232 16.54 1.35 12.47
C ILE A 232 17.04 1.40 13.92
N ASP A 233 16.37 2.16 14.79
CA ASP A 233 16.75 2.33 16.21
C ASP A 233 16.82 1.01 16.99
N LYS A 234 15.92 0.05 16.69
CA LYS A 234 15.95 -1.33 17.21
C LYS A 234 17.29 -2.02 16.98
N PHE A 235 17.92 -1.76 15.84
CA PHE A 235 19.24 -2.32 15.48
C PHE A 235 20.38 -1.34 15.82
N LYS A 236 20.16 -0.44 16.78
CA LYS A 236 21.13 0.59 17.20
C LYS A 236 21.63 1.44 16.04
N TYR A 237 20.76 1.72 15.07
CA TYR A 237 21.09 2.43 13.84
C TYR A 237 22.26 1.80 13.07
N GLN A 238 22.27 0.47 12.98
CA GLN A 238 23.20 -0.29 12.17
C GLN A 238 22.41 -1.14 11.18
N LEU A 239 22.92 -1.25 9.94
CA LEU A 239 22.38 -2.16 8.94
C LEU A 239 22.77 -3.60 9.35
N PRO A 240 21.82 -4.50 9.65
CA PRO A 240 22.14 -5.85 10.12
C PRO A 240 23.01 -6.64 9.15
N TYR A 241 22.74 -6.55 7.84
CA TYR A 241 23.52 -7.18 6.78
C TYR A 241 23.24 -6.53 5.42
N ASN A 242 24.18 -6.68 4.48
CA ASN A 242 24.18 -5.93 3.22
C ASN A 242 23.02 -6.25 2.28
N SER A 243 22.51 -7.48 2.30
CA SER A 243 21.39 -7.93 1.45
C SER A 243 20.02 -7.64 2.05
N LEU A 244 19.92 -7.05 3.26
CA LEU A 244 18.65 -6.76 3.91
C LEU A 244 17.77 -5.87 3.03
N PHE A 245 16.55 -6.34 2.80
CA PHE A 245 15.55 -5.63 2.01
C PHE A 245 14.16 -5.58 2.67
N GLY A 246 14.09 -5.93 3.96
CA GLY A 246 12.90 -5.85 4.79
C GLY A 246 12.66 -4.46 5.39
N GLY A 247 11.64 -4.33 6.23
CA GLY A 247 11.21 -3.04 6.76
C GLY A 247 10.44 -2.24 5.70
N ILE A 248 11.13 -1.36 4.99
CA ILE A 248 10.55 -0.50 3.96
C ILE A 248 11.37 -0.58 2.68
N SER A 249 10.69 -0.90 1.58
CA SER A 249 11.28 -0.99 0.24
C SER A 249 10.44 -0.24 -0.80
N ALA A 250 11.11 0.30 -1.82
CA ALA A 250 10.49 1.02 -2.92
C ALA A 250 10.81 0.34 -4.24
N LEU A 251 9.78 -0.01 -5.01
CA LEU A 251 9.90 -0.61 -6.33
C LEU A 251 8.93 0.02 -7.31
N THR A 252 9.38 0.27 -8.53
CA THR A 252 8.47 0.69 -9.61
C THR A 252 7.53 -0.45 -9.99
N ARG A 253 6.40 -0.12 -10.60
CA ARG A 253 5.49 -1.11 -11.20
C ARG A 253 6.24 -2.12 -12.08
N GLN A 254 7.09 -1.62 -12.97
CA GLN A 254 7.86 -2.43 -13.92
C GLN A 254 8.86 -3.35 -13.21
N GLN A 255 9.50 -2.88 -12.13
CA GLN A 255 10.39 -3.71 -11.32
C GLN A 255 9.63 -4.86 -10.66
N LEU A 256 8.46 -4.58 -10.08
CA LEU A 256 7.61 -5.61 -9.45
C LEU A 256 7.11 -6.66 -10.43
N GLU A 257 6.58 -6.22 -11.57
CA GLU A 257 6.13 -7.11 -12.65
C GLU A 257 7.29 -7.99 -13.14
N LYS A 258 8.49 -7.41 -13.34
CA LYS A 258 9.68 -8.15 -13.79
C LYS A 258 10.13 -9.23 -12.80
N ILE A 259 10.05 -8.97 -11.50
CA ILE A 259 10.49 -9.94 -10.47
C ILE A 259 9.39 -10.94 -10.06
N ASN A 260 8.22 -10.89 -10.68
CA ASN A 260 7.02 -11.64 -10.29
C ASN A 260 6.63 -11.39 -8.81
N GLY A 261 6.71 -10.13 -8.36
CA GLY A 261 6.36 -9.72 -7.00
C GLY A 261 7.13 -10.44 -5.89
N PHE A 262 6.49 -10.56 -4.72
CA PHE A 262 6.99 -11.28 -3.55
C PHE A 262 6.61 -12.76 -3.59
N SER A 263 7.30 -13.63 -2.85
CA SER A 263 6.83 -15.00 -2.63
C SER A 263 5.59 -15.04 -1.73
N ASN A 264 4.60 -15.86 -2.09
CA ASN A 264 3.37 -16.06 -1.32
C ASN A 264 3.51 -17.15 -0.23
N ASP A 265 4.65 -17.84 -0.17
CA ASP A 265 4.80 -19.08 0.60
C ASP A 265 5.40 -18.86 2.00
N TYR A 266 5.77 -17.62 2.33
CA TYR A 266 6.31 -17.26 3.64
C TYR A 266 5.19 -16.98 4.65
N TRP A 267 4.81 -18.02 5.38
CA TRP A 267 3.87 -17.93 6.49
C TRP A 267 4.64 -17.77 7.81
N GLY A 268 4.31 -16.75 8.59
CA GLY A 268 5.00 -16.42 9.84
C GLY A 268 6.11 -15.41 9.63
N TRP A 269 7.04 -15.31 10.60
CA TRP A 269 8.07 -14.28 10.59
C TRP A 269 9.37 -14.78 9.99
N GLY A 270 9.82 -14.15 8.89
CA GLY A 270 11.19 -14.20 8.40
C GLY A 270 11.39 -14.93 7.07
N GLY A 271 12.35 -14.41 6.28
CA GLY A 271 12.87 -14.98 5.05
C GLY A 271 12.25 -14.42 3.77
N GLU A 272 11.10 -13.75 3.85
CA GLU A 272 10.39 -13.25 2.68
C GLU A 272 11.08 -12.02 2.04
N ASP A 273 11.78 -11.24 2.86
CA ASP A 273 12.55 -10.07 2.43
C ASP A 273 13.91 -10.46 1.83
N ASP A 274 14.53 -11.52 2.34
CA ASP A 274 15.73 -12.13 1.73
C ASP A 274 15.39 -12.80 0.38
N ASP A 275 14.22 -13.43 0.27
CA ASP A 275 13.69 -13.94 -1.01
C ASP A 275 13.50 -12.80 -2.01
N LEU A 276 12.88 -11.68 -1.60
CA LEU A 276 12.73 -10.50 -2.44
C LEU A 276 14.09 -9.94 -2.90
N SER A 277 15.06 -9.85 -1.99
CA SER A 277 16.44 -9.42 -2.30
C SER A 277 17.09 -10.33 -3.35
N THR A 278 16.85 -11.64 -3.25
CA THR A 278 17.30 -12.63 -4.25
C THR A 278 16.62 -12.40 -5.59
N ARG A 279 15.28 -12.26 -5.63
CA ARG A 279 14.49 -11.99 -6.84
C ARG A 279 14.94 -10.72 -7.58
N VAL A 280 15.20 -9.66 -6.83
CA VAL A 280 15.76 -8.40 -7.35
C VAL A 280 17.12 -8.65 -8.00
N SER A 281 18.01 -9.35 -7.29
CA SER A 281 19.38 -9.61 -7.74
C SER A 281 19.44 -10.48 -9.00
N ILE A 282 18.69 -11.58 -9.06
CA ILE A 282 18.67 -12.48 -10.23
C ILE A 282 18.08 -11.82 -11.48
N ASN A 283 17.23 -10.79 -11.31
CA ASN A 283 16.67 -10.01 -12.40
C ASN A 283 17.54 -8.81 -12.83
N GLY A 284 18.79 -8.76 -12.36
CA GLY A 284 19.81 -7.80 -12.76
C GLY A 284 19.69 -6.43 -12.09
N TYR A 285 18.85 -6.31 -11.06
CA TYR A 285 18.73 -5.09 -10.27
C TYR A 285 19.71 -5.08 -9.09
N LYS A 286 20.04 -3.88 -8.62
CA LYS A 286 20.89 -3.64 -7.45
C LYS A 286 20.09 -2.87 -6.41
N ILE A 287 20.08 -3.34 -5.17
CA ILE A 287 19.44 -2.60 -4.07
C ILE A 287 20.22 -1.31 -3.82
N THR A 288 19.55 -0.17 -3.97
CA THR A 288 20.10 1.15 -3.65
C THR A 288 19.59 1.64 -2.30
N ARG A 289 20.34 2.55 -1.68
CA ARG A 289 20.06 3.09 -0.34
C ARG A 289 20.40 4.57 -0.32
N TYR A 290 19.64 5.35 0.45
CA TYR A 290 20.11 6.66 0.87
C TYR A 290 21.30 6.53 1.84
N PRO A 291 22.11 7.58 1.99
CA PRO A 291 23.09 7.67 3.08
C PRO A 291 22.43 7.40 4.43
N GLY A 292 23.15 6.74 5.34
CA GLY A 292 22.62 6.35 6.65
C GLY A 292 22.09 7.50 7.49
N GLU A 293 22.57 8.72 7.28
CA GLU A 293 22.07 9.93 7.95
C GLU A 293 20.62 10.27 7.59
N ILE A 294 20.20 9.96 6.36
CA ILE A 294 18.86 10.21 5.83
C ILE A 294 17.95 8.99 6.04
N ALA A 295 18.51 7.77 5.95
CA ALA A 295 17.75 6.53 6.01
C ALA A 295 17.52 6.01 7.45
N LYS A 296 17.29 6.91 8.41
CA LYS A 296 17.03 6.57 9.82
C LYS A 296 15.55 6.36 10.07
N TYR A 297 15.24 5.34 10.88
CA TYR A 297 13.88 4.99 11.24
C TYR A 297 13.74 4.68 12.72
N LYS A 298 12.59 5.10 13.25
CA LYS A 298 12.11 4.73 14.57
C LYS A 298 11.17 3.53 14.45
N MET A 299 11.42 2.47 15.20
CA MET A 299 10.46 1.38 15.38
C MET A 299 9.53 1.67 16.56
N ILE A 300 8.22 1.63 16.31
CA ILE A 300 7.19 1.68 17.34
C ILE A 300 7.25 0.38 18.14
N LYS A 301 7.37 0.48 19.46
CA LYS A 301 7.52 -0.71 20.31
C LYS A 301 6.26 -1.58 20.28
N HIS A 302 6.44 -2.88 20.08
CA HIS A 302 5.37 -3.89 20.18
C HIS A 302 5.95 -5.23 20.65
N LYS A 303 5.08 -6.18 21.04
CA LYS A 303 5.50 -7.56 21.37
C LYS A 303 6.00 -8.25 20.11
N GLN A 304 7.22 -8.78 20.14
CA GLN A 304 7.82 -9.49 19.00
C GLN A 304 7.16 -10.86 18.80
N GLU A 305 7.01 -11.24 17.53
CA GLU A 305 6.58 -12.59 17.16
C GLU A 305 7.77 -13.56 17.18
N LYS A 306 7.49 -14.86 17.29
CA LYS A 306 8.54 -15.88 17.24
C LYS A 306 8.97 -16.06 15.79
N SER A 307 10.28 -16.02 15.55
CA SER A 307 10.86 -16.29 14.23
C SER A 307 10.48 -17.69 13.74
N ASN A 308 10.29 -17.81 12.43
CA ASN A 308 10.27 -19.10 11.77
C ASN A 308 11.59 -19.84 12.02
N PRO A 309 11.57 -21.19 12.07
CA PRO A 309 12.81 -21.96 12.00
C PRO A 309 13.55 -21.59 10.71
N VAL A 310 14.88 -21.71 10.71
CA VAL A 310 15.69 -21.49 9.50
C VAL A 310 15.11 -22.36 8.38
N ASN A 311 14.67 -21.73 7.29
CA ASN A 311 14.20 -22.44 6.10
C ASN A 311 15.37 -23.32 5.61
N LYS A 312 15.18 -24.64 5.65
CA LYS A 312 16.16 -25.63 5.18
C LYS A 312 15.99 -25.89 3.69
#